data_AF-A0A0C9VUF5-F1
#
_entry.id   AF-A0A0C9VUF5-F1
#
_cell.length_a   1.000
_cell.length_b   1.000
_cell.length_c   1.000
_cell.angle_alpha   90.00
_cell.angle_beta   90.00
_cell.angle_gamma   90.00
#
_symmetry.space_group_name_H-M   'P 1'
#
loop_
_entity.id
_entity.type
_entity.pdbx_description
1 polymer ?
#
loop_
_entity_poly.entity_id
_entity_poly.type
_entity_poly.pdbx_seq_one_letter_code
_entity_poly.pdbx_strand_id
1 'polypeptide(L)'
;MAPTSTSPTIATQGKTFAGQSSMPKLPIPPLEETCARYLRALEALQDEEEHAATKSAVNEFLESGEGERAQKMLLEYAKDKDSYIEEFWYESYLSHSDPVVLALNPFFILEDDPAPSRGSQLPRAASLIFASLAFIHDLRAELLEPDTVRGVPLDMDQYKRLFGTARVPTAKGCRMEVDYAARHVAVLRKGQFYYFDALDSANRPVMTEREILKNLEAIVADADNIPAHEASFLLFRTS
;
A
#
# COMPACT_ATOMS: atom_id res chain seq x y z
N MET A 1 -16.32 53.03 9.17
CA MET A 1 -16.94 51.87 8.50
C MET A 1 -16.33 51.76 7.12
N ALA A 2 -15.48 50.76 6.91
CA ALA A 2 -14.97 50.38 5.59
C ALA A 2 -15.26 48.88 5.44
N PRO A 3 -15.86 48.42 4.33
CA PRO A 3 -16.11 47.00 4.12
C PRO A 3 -14.84 46.39 3.52
N THR A 4 -14.11 45.60 4.31
CA THR A 4 -13.09 44.68 3.79
C THR A 4 -13.80 43.51 3.12
N SER A 5 -13.64 43.43 1.80
CA SER A 5 -14.09 42.34 0.95
C SER A 5 -13.43 41.02 1.35
N THR A 6 -14.22 40.09 1.87
CA THR A 6 -13.82 38.69 2.00
C THR A 6 -13.97 38.04 0.62
N SER A 7 -12.85 37.87 -0.08
CA SER A 7 -12.80 36.99 -1.25
C SER A 7 -13.05 35.55 -0.77
N PRO A 8 -13.97 34.78 -1.38
CA PRO A 8 -14.14 33.39 -1.03
C PRO A 8 -12.94 32.61 -1.54
N THR A 9 -12.20 31.98 -0.63
CA THR A 9 -11.21 30.95 -0.96
C THR A 9 -11.96 29.84 -1.68
N ILE A 10 -11.84 29.79 -3.01
CA ILE A 10 -12.28 28.64 -3.79
C ILE A 10 -11.39 27.48 -3.32
N ALA A 11 -11.94 26.61 -2.48
CA ALA A 11 -11.35 25.31 -2.24
C ALA A 11 -11.35 24.60 -3.60
N THR A 12 -10.20 24.59 -4.27
CA THR A 12 -10.00 23.79 -5.47
C THR A 12 -10.32 22.36 -5.07
N GLN A 13 -11.41 21.82 -5.58
CA GLN A 13 -11.77 20.43 -5.38
C GLN A 13 -10.57 19.60 -5.88
N GLY A 14 -10.00 18.76 -5.02
CA GLY A 14 -8.80 18.00 -5.33
C GLY A 14 -9.01 17.10 -6.55
N LYS A 15 -8.03 17.06 -7.44
CA LYS A 15 -8.16 16.32 -8.70
C LYS A 15 -7.80 14.83 -8.55
N THR A 16 -6.96 14.48 -7.57
CA THR A 16 -6.42 13.12 -7.39
C THR A 16 -7.49 12.04 -7.30
N PHE A 17 -8.60 12.29 -6.60
CA PHE A 17 -9.70 11.34 -6.42
C PHE A 17 -10.95 11.69 -7.24
N ALA A 18 -10.86 12.61 -8.20
CA ALA A 18 -12.04 13.12 -8.92
C ALA A 18 -12.81 12.02 -9.69
N GLY A 19 -12.12 10.98 -10.17
CA GLY A 19 -12.74 9.84 -10.88
C GLY A 19 -13.27 8.72 -9.97
N GLN A 20 -12.93 8.74 -8.68
CA GLN A 20 -13.11 7.63 -7.74
C GLN A 20 -14.58 7.22 -7.60
N SER A 21 -15.49 8.19 -7.48
CA SER A 21 -16.94 7.96 -7.33
C SER A 21 -17.63 7.48 -8.61
N SER A 22 -16.97 7.63 -9.77
CA SER A 22 -17.50 7.24 -11.08
C SER A 22 -17.00 5.88 -11.56
N MET A 23 -16.13 5.23 -10.80
CA MET A 23 -15.54 3.96 -11.19
C MET A 23 -16.56 2.81 -11.17
N PRO A 24 -16.48 1.90 -12.16
CA PRO A 24 -17.31 0.71 -12.16
C PRO A 24 -16.91 -0.21 -10.99
N LYS A 25 -17.90 -0.82 -10.35
CA LYS A 25 -17.66 -1.89 -9.37
C LYS A 25 -17.03 -3.10 -10.05
N LEU A 26 -16.21 -3.84 -9.31
CA LEU A 26 -15.62 -5.09 -9.81
C LEU A 26 -16.75 -6.10 -10.12
N PRO A 27 -16.84 -6.63 -11.35
CA PRO A 27 -17.91 -7.55 -11.72
C PRO A 27 -17.68 -8.91 -11.05
N ILE A 28 -18.78 -9.52 -10.60
CA ILE A 28 -18.81 -10.92 -10.20
C ILE A 28 -19.14 -11.75 -11.46
N PRO A 29 -18.24 -12.64 -11.92
CA PRO A 29 -18.52 -13.45 -13.09
C PRO A 29 -19.67 -14.44 -12.84
N PRO A 30 -20.36 -14.90 -13.91
CA PRO A 30 -21.31 -16.01 -13.80
C PRO A 30 -20.65 -17.25 -13.19
N LEU A 31 -21.42 -18.02 -12.42
CA LEU A 31 -20.95 -19.19 -11.71
C LEU A 31 -20.42 -20.25 -12.69
N GLU A 32 -21.18 -20.53 -13.74
CA GLU A 32 -20.88 -21.53 -14.76
C GLU A 32 -19.61 -21.15 -15.54
N GLU A 33 -19.44 -19.86 -15.86
CA GLU A 33 -18.23 -19.37 -16.51
C GLU A 33 -17.01 -19.52 -15.60
N THR A 34 -17.16 -19.21 -14.31
CA THR A 34 -16.10 -19.36 -13.31
C THR A 34 -15.66 -20.83 -13.18
N CYS A 35 -16.62 -21.75 -13.05
CA CYS A 35 -16.38 -23.18 -13.00
C CYS A 35 -15.70 -23.71 -14.28
N ALA A 36 -16.15 -23.27 -15.46
CA ALA A 36 -15.55 -23.66 -16.73
C ALA A 36 -14.10 -23.16 -16.86
N ARG A 37 -13.82 -21.92 -16.45
CA ARG A 37 -12.46 -21.35 -16.43
C ARG A 37 -11.56 -22.06 -15.43
N TYR A 38 -12.09 -22.42 -14.26
CA TYR A 38 -11.38 -23.19 -13.24
C TYR A 38 -10.95 -24.55 -13.77
N LEU A 39 -11.86 -25.32 -14.37
CA LEU A 39 -11.53 -26.61 -14.98
C LEU A 39 -10.45 -26.47 -16.07
N ARG A 40 -10.60 -25.50 -16.98
CA ARG A 40 -9.61 -25.26 -18.03
C ARG A 40 -8.22 -24.95 -17.48
N ALA A 41 -8.13 -24.19 -16.39
CA ALA A 41 -6.84 -23.85 -15.78
C ALA A 41 -6.15 -25.08 -15.17
N LEU A 42 -6.93 -26.06 -14.69
CA LEU A 42 -6.41 -27.27 -14.06
C LEU A 42 -6.05 -28.38 -15.05
N GLU A 43 -6.52 -28.33 -16.30
CA GLU A 43 -6.18 -29.32 -17.35
C GLU A 43 -4.67 -29.54 -17.51
N ALA A 44 -3.87 -28.48 -17.31
CA ALA A 44 -2.41 -28.56 -17.42
C ALA A 44 -1.70 -28.94 -16.11
N LEU A 45 -2.42 -29.01 -14.99
CA LEU A 45 -1.88 -29.21 -13.64
C LEU A 45 -2.25 -30.58 -13.04
N GLN A 46 -3.19 -31.30 -13.65
CA GLN A 46 -3.75 -32.55 -13.16
C GLN A 46 -3.60 -33.67 -14.20
N ASP A 47 -3.51 -34.91 -13.74
CA ASP A 47 -3.66 -36.07 -14.63
C ASP A 47 -5.13 -36.34 -14.98
N GLU A 48 -5.39 -37.33 -15.85
CA GLU A 48 -6.73 -37.64 -16.33
C GLU A 48 -7.69 -38.07 -15.20
N GLU A 49 -7.19 -38.81 -14.21
CA GLU A 49 -8.01 -39.33 -13.10
C GLU A 49 -8.37 -38.20 -12.13
N GLU A 50 -7.38 -37.41 -11.73
CA GLU A 50 -7.55 -36.20 -10.90
C GLU A 50 -8.51 -35.19 -11.54
N HIS A 51 -8.36 -34.99 -12.86
CA HIS A 51 -9.17 -34.05 -13.59
C HIS A 51 -10.62 -34.53 -13.75
N ALA A 52 -10.83 -35.84 -13.95
CA ALA A 52 -12.16 -36.44 -13.97
C ALA A 52 -12.86 -36.29 -12.60
N ALA A 53 -12.14 -36.53 -11.50
CA ALA A 53 -12.65 -36.31 -10.15
C ALA A 53 -13.03 -34.84 -9.92
N THR A 54 -12.18 -33.91 -10.36
CA THR A 54 -12.44 -32.46 -10.25
C THR A 54 -13.67 -32.05 -11.06
N LYS A 55 -13.86 -32.57 -12.27
CA LYS A 55 -15.08 -32.35 -13.08
C LYS A 55 -16.33 -32.83 -12.36
N SER A 56 -16.28 -34.02 -11.74
CA SER A 56 -17.40 -34.54 -10.97
C SER A 56 -17.76 -33.62 -9.80
N ALA A 57 -16.77 -33.15 -9.03
CA ALA A 57 -16.99 -32.23 -7.92
C ALA A 57 -17.56 -30.88 -8.37
N VAL A 58 -17.08 -30.33 -9.50
CA VAL A 58 -17.64 -29.09 -10.07
C VAL A 58 -19.08 -29.27 -10.52
N ASN A 59 -19.42 -30.40 -11.15
CA ASN A 59 -20.80 -30.69 -11.54
C ASN A 59 -21.70 -30.84 -10.32
N GLU A 60 -21.25 -31.54 -9.27
CA GLU A 60 -21.98 -31.65 -8.01
C GLU A 60 -22.21 -30.27 -7.37
N PHE A 61 -21.20 -29.39 -7.36
CA PHE A 61 -21.33 -28.02 -6.85
C PHE A 61 -22.37 -27.19 -7.62
N LEU A 62 -22.48 -27.38 -8.94
CA LEU A 62 -23.47 -26.72 -9.78
C LEU A 62 -24.87 -27.31 -9.61
N GLU A 63 -25.01 -28.64 -9.51
CA GLU A 63 -26.29 -29.34 -9.49
C GLU A 63 -26.94 -29.43 -8.10
N SER A 64 -26.13 -29.46 -7.03
CA SER A 64 -26.61 -29.55 -5.63
C SER A 64 -27.32 -28.28 -5.15
N GLY A 65 -27.19 -27.16 -5.88
CA GLY A 65 -27.67 -25.84 -5.49
C GLY A 65 -26.75 -25.12 -4.49
N GLU A 66 -25.65 -25.73 -4.04
CA GLU A 66 -24.66 -25.07 -3.18
C GLU A 66 -23.98 -23.91 -3.89
N GLY A 67 -23.56 -24.11 -5.14
CA GLY A 67 -22.94 -23.06 -5.95
C GLY A 67 -23.87 -21.87 -6.20
N GLU A 68 -25.13 -22.12 -6.54
CA GLU A 68 -26.14 -21.07 -6.73
C GLU A 68 -26.37 -20.30 -5.42
N ARG A 69 -26.47 -21.00 -4.29
CA ARG A 69 -26.60 -20.39 -2.97
C ARG A 69 -25.40 -19.50 -2.64
N ALA A 70 -24.18 -19.99 -2.86
CA ALA A 70 -22.95 -19.23 -2.62
C ALA A 70 -22.87 -17.99 -3.53
N GLN A 71 -23.17 -18.13 -4.82
CA GLN A 71 -23.21 -17.03 -5.79
C GLN A 71 -24.23 -15.96 -5.37
N LYS A 72 -25.42 -16.37 -4.93
CA LYS A 72 -26.45 -15.44 -4.44
C LYS A 72 -26.01 -14.69 -3.19
N MET A 73 -25.36 -15.38 -2.24
CA MET A 73 -24.81 -14.74 -1.05
C MET A 73 -23.71 -13.72 -1.40
N LEU A 74 -22.83 -14.06 -2.36
CA LEU A 74 -21.79 -13.17 -2.84
C LEU A 74 -22.37 -11.93 -3.54
N LEU A 75 -23.38 -12.11 -4.39
CA LEU A 75 -24.08 -11.01 -5.06
C LEU A 75 -24.80 -10.09 -4.06
N GLU A 76 -25.39 -10.65 -3.00
CA GLU A 76 -26.01 -9.86 -1.94
C GLU A 76 -24.96 -9.04 -1.18
N TYR A 77 -23.86 -9.70 -0.78
CA TYR A 77 -22.74 -9.08 -0.09
C TYR A 77 -22.07 -7.96 -0.91
N ALA A 78 -22.06 -8.04 -2.24
CA ALA A 78 -21.42 -7.05 -3.09
C ALA A 78 -22.24 -5.76 -3.29
N LYS A 79 -23.52 -5.72 -2.90
CA LYS A 79 -24.41 -4.58 -3.20
C LYS A 79 -23.94 -3.29 -2.53
N ASP A 80 -23.52 -3.37 -1.28
CA ASP A 80 -23.12 -2.25 -0.44
C ASP A 80 -21.59 -2.03 -0.40
N LYS A 81 -20.82 -2.83 -1.14
CA LYS A 81 -19.36 -2.72 -1.22
C LYS A 81 -18.92 -2.08 -2.55
N ASP A 82 -17.79 -1.39 -2.54
CA ASP A 82 -17.14 -0.89 -3.77
C ASP A 82 -16.44 -2.02 -4.53
N SER A 83 -15.89 -2.98 -3.79
CA SER A 83 -15.29 -4.21 -4.30
C SER A 83 -15.67 -5.39 -3.43
N TYR A 84 -16.18 -6.47 -4.03
CA TYR A 84 -16.57 -7.67 -3.29
C TYR A 84 -15.36 -8.44 -2.72
N ILE A 85 -14.15 -8.24 -3.26
CA ILE A 85 -12.96 -9.02 -2.90
C ILE A 85 -12.06 -8.31 -1.89
N GLU A 86 -12.18 -6.98 -1.73
CA GLU A 86 -11.22 -6.18 -0.96
C GLU A 86 -11.05 -6.68 0.48
N GLU A 87 -12.16 -6.93 1.19
CA GLU A 87 -12.13 -7.39 2.58
C GLU A 87 -11.48 -8.77 2.71
N PHE A 88 -11.85 -9.71 1.83
CA PHE A 88 -11.25 -11.06 1.80
C PHE A 88 -9.76 -11.03 1.47
N TRP A 89 -9.35 -10.12 0.58
CA TRP A 89 -7.95 -9.95 0.22
C TRP A 89 -7.13 -9.37 1.38
N TYR A 90 -7.65 -8.38 2.10
CA TYR A 90 -6.98 -7.90 3.32
C TYR A 90 -6.88 -9.01 4.37
N GLU A 91 -7.96 -9.74 4.60
CA GLU A 91 -7.96 -10.85 5.55
C GLU A 91 -6.94 -11.91 5.17
N SER A 92 -6.82 -12.30 3.90
CA SER A 92 -5.87 -13.33 3.47
C SER A 92 -4.42 -12.91 3.77
N TYR A 93 -4.06 -11.64 3.61
CA TYR A 93 -2.70 -11.17 3.91
C TYR A 93 -2.45 -10.91 5.41
N LEU A 94 -3.49 -10.53 6.15
CA LEU A 94 -3.36 -10.07 7.54
C LEU A 94 -3.61 -11.17 8.58
N SER A 95 -4.40 -12.19 8.26
CA SER A 95 -4.73 -13.31 9.15
C SER A 95 -3.63 -14.38 9.23
N HIS A 96 -2.78 -14.49 8.20
CA HIS A 96 -1.70 -15.49 8.17
C HIS A 96 -0.56 -15.13 9.13
N SER A 97 -0.09 -16.14 9.85
CA SER A 97 1.00 -16.06 10.83
C SER A 97 2.39 -16.18 10.22
N ASP A 98 2.50 -16.42 8.90
CA ASP A 98 3.79 -16.65 8.25
C ASP A 98 4.68 -15.38 8.26
N PRO A 99 6.01 -15.53 8.37
CA PRO A 99 6.93 -14.40 8.35
C PRO A 99 6.82 -13.55 7.06
N VAL A 100 6.52 -12.26 7.22
CA VAL A 100 6.32 -11.32 6.09
C VAL A 100 7.58 -11.05 5.26
N VAL A 101 8.78 -11.28 5.83
CA VAL A 101 10.08 -10.84 5.27
C VAL A 101 10.43 -11.53 3.95
N LEU A 102 10.06 -12.80 3.79
CA LEU A 102 10.34 -13.58 2.57
C LEU A 102 9.07 -13.92 1.79
N ALA A 103 7.94 -14.09 2.48
CA ALA A 103 6.71 -14.55 1.85
C ALA A 103 5.93 -13.44 1.14
N LEU A 104 6.05 -12.17 1.59
CA LEU A 104 5.11 -11.12 1.22
C LEU A 104 5.72 -9.79 0.80
N ASN A 105 6.94 -9.45 1.23
CA ASN A 105 7.52 -8.13 0.97
C ASN A 105 8.36 -8.11 -0.32
N PRO A 106 7.85 -7.58 -1.46
CA PRO A 106 8.70 -7.32 -2.62
C PRO A 106 9.63 -6.13 -2.36
N PHE A 107 10.69 -6.01 -3.15
CA PHE A 107 11.54 -4.82 -3.19
C PHE A 107 11.81 -4.41 -4.64
N PHE A 108 12.05 -3.12 -4.85
CA PHE A 108 12.48 -2.58 -6.13
C PHE A 108 13.97 -2.23 -6.05
N ILE A 109 14.69 -2.51 -7.14
CA ILE A 109 16.04 -2.00 -7.35
C ILE A 109 15.91 -0.72 -8.17
N LEU A 110 16.33 0.40 -7.60
CA LEU A 110 16.34 1.68 -8.30
C LEU A 110 17.65 1.85 -9.05
N GLU A 111 17.57 2.38 -10.27
CA GLU A 111 18.75 2.76 -11.05
C GLU A 111 19.62 3.78 -10.31
N ASP A 112 20.92 3.74 -10.54
CA ASP A 112 21.85 4.71 -9.99
C ASP A 112 21.61 6.10 -10.59
N ASP A 113 21.83 7.13 -9.77
CA ASP A 113 21.73 8.51 -10.25
C ASP A 113 22.80 8.74 -11.33
N PRO A 114 22.41 9.24 -12.52
CA PRO A 114 23.37 9.50 -13.61
C PRO A 114 24.41 10.56 -13.23
N ALA A 115 24.15 11.39 -12.21
CA ALA A 115 25.10 12.37 -11.69
C ALA A 115 26.00 11.77 -10.58
N PRO A 116 27.33 11.68 -10.78
CA PRO A 116 28.25 11.08 -9.81
C PRO A 116 28.24 11.74 -8.42
N SER A 117 27.94 13.05 -8.35
CA SER A 117 27.85 13.82 -7.09
C SER A 117 26.65 13.43 -6.22
N ARG A 118 25.63 12.78 -6.81
CA ARG A 118 24.45 12.26 -6.14
C ARG A 118 24.49 10.74 -5.93
N GLY A 119 25.56 10.08 -6.34
CA GLY A 119 25.74 8.63 -6.20
C GLY A 119 26.16 8.18 -4.79
N SER A 120 26.62 9.08 -3.93
CA SER A 120 26.98 8.73 -2.55
C SER A 120 25.73 8.56 -1.66
N GLN A 121 25.86 7.70 -0.64
CA GLN A 121 24.71 7.23 0.15
C GLN A 121 23.86 8.37 0.75
N LEU A 122 24.49 9.35 1.41
CA LEU A 122 23.74 10.38 2.15
C LEU A 122 23.08 11.41 1.23
N PRO A 123 23.74 11.96 0.19
CA PRO A 123 23.06 12.81 -0.79
C PRO A 123 21.90 12.09 -1.46
N ARG A 124 22.08 10.84 -1.91
CA ARG A 124 20.98 10.05 -2.52
C ARG A 124 19.82 9.85 -1.56
N ALA A 125 20.10 9.47 -0.32
CA ALA A 125 19.07 9.29 0.71
C ALA A 125 18.32 10.61 0.98
N ALA A 126 19.03 11.74 1.08
CA ALA A 126 18.43 13.05 1.26
C ALA A 126 17.52 13.43 0.07
N SER A 127 17.97 13.22 -1.17
CA SER A 127 17.16 13.48 -2.37
C SER A 127 15.89 12.61 -2.39
N LEU A 128 16.00 11.31 -2.07
CA LEU A 128 14.87 10.39 -2.04
C LEU A 128 13.85 10.75 -0.95
N ILE A 129 14.31 11.11 0.25
CA ILE A 129 13.44 11.59 1.33
C ILE A 129 12.74 12.88 0.89
N PHE A 130 13.48 13.85 0.35
CA PHE A 130 12.91 15.12 -0.11
C PHE A 130 11.84 14.92 -1.19
N ALA A 131 12.13 14.10 -2.21
CA ALA A 131 11.17 13.76 -3.26
C ALA A 131 9.93 13.03 -2.70
N SER A 132 10.13 12.12 -1.74
CA SER A 132 9.01 11.42 -1.08
C SER A 132 8.13 12.38 -0.29
N LEU A 133 8.71 13.36 0.42
CA LEU A 133 7.95 14.38 1.15
C LEU A 133 7.14 15.28 0.22
N ALA A 134 7.70 15.66 -0.94
CA ALA A 134 6.97 16.40 -1.97
C ALA A 134 5.79 15.57 -2.51
N PHE A 135 6.00 14.29 -2.78
CA PHE A 135 4.93 13.38 -3.20
C PHE A 135 3.84 13.22 -2.13
N ILE A 136 4.22 13.05 -0.86
CA ILE A 136 3.28 12.99 0.27
C ILE A 136 2.42 14.25 0.34
N HIS A 137 3.06 15.41 0.17
CA HIS A 137 2.37 16.70 0.15
C HIS A 137 1.33 16.75 -0.96
N ASP A 138 1.74 16.48 -2.20
CA ASP A 138 0.85 16.55 -3.36
C ASP A 138 -0.29 15.53 -3.26
N LEU A 139 -0.03 14.33 -2.73
CA LEU A 139 -1.06 13.32 -2.48
C LEU A 139 -2.08 13.81 -1.44
N ARG A 140 -1.62 14.28 -0.28
CA ARG A 140 -2.49 14.75 0.82
C ARG A 140 -3.25 16.03 0.46
N ALA A 141 -2.70 16.85 -0.42
CA ALA A 141 -3.33 18.06 -0.95
C ALA A 141 -4.19 17.77 -2.21
N GLU A 142 -4.29 16.51 -2.63
CA GLU A 142 -5.03 16.07 -3.81
C GLU A 142 -4.64 16.80 -5.11
N LEU A 143 -3.33 17.09 -5.24
CA LEU A 143 -2.70 17.77 -6.37
C LEU A 143 -2.10 16.81 -7.40
N LEU A 144 -2.04 15.51 -7.11
CA LEU A 144 -1.58 14.50 -8.06
C LEU A 144 -2.62 14.31 -9.18
N GLU A 145 -2.14 14.09 -10.40
CA GLU A 145 -3.01 13.65 -11.50
C GLU A 145 -3.56 12.24 -11.21
N PRO A 146 -4.82 11.94 -11.53
CA PRO A 146 -5.35 10.58 -11.44
C PRO A 146 -4.56 9.60 -12.33
N ASP A 147 -4.24 8.43 -11.79
CA ASP A 147 -3.58 7.39 -12.57
C ASP A 147 -4.50 6.85 -13.65
N THR A 148 -3.92 6.62 -14.84
CA THR A 148 -4.63 5.99 -15.95
C THR A 148 -3.76 4.95 -16.63
N VAL A 149 -4.38 3.87 -17.13
CA VAL A 149 -3.74 2.89 -18.02
C VAL A 149 -4.49 2.90 -19.33
N ARG A 150 -3.79 3.28 -20.41
CA ARG A 150 -4.37 3.39 -21.76
C ARG A 150 -5.63 4.28 -21.79
N GLY A 151 -5.65 5.35 -20.98
CA GLY A 151 -6.77 6.29 -20.87
C GLY A 151 -7.92 5.83 -19.96
N VAL A 152 -7.83 4.65 -19.35
CA VAL A 152 -8.80 4.19 -18.35
C VAL A 152 -8.32 4.59 -16.96
N PRO A 153 -9.11 5.35 -16.17
CA PRO A 153 -8.77 5.69 -14.78
C PRO A 153 -8.60 4.45 -13.91
N LEU A 154 -7.62 4.49 -13.00
CA LEU A 154 -7.37 3.46 -12.00
C LEU A 154 -7.90 3.87 -10.62
N ASP A 155 -8.12 2.87 -9.78
CA ASP A 155 -8.36 3.07 -8.36
C ASP A 155 -7.13 3.66 -7.66
N MET A 156 -7.34 4.77 -6.94
CA MET A 156 -6.31 5.46 -6.18
C MET A 156 -6.46 5.26 -4.66
N ASP A 157 -7.45 4.46 -4.19
CA ASP A 157 -7.71 4.33 -2.74
C ASP A 157 -6.49 3.80 -1.97
N GLN A 158 -5.71 2.91 -2.60
CA GLN A 158 -4.48 2.36 -2.03
C GLN A 158 -3.43 3.42 -1.66
N TYR A 159 -3.41 4.57 -2.36
CA TYR A 159 -2.46 5.65 -2.08
C TYR A 159 -2.64 6.22 -0.67
N LYS A 160 -3.85 6.18 -0.12
CA LYS A 160 -4.14 6.64 1.25
C LYS A 160 -3.39 5.86 2.33
N ARG A 161 -2.89 4.66 1.99
CA ARG A 161 -2.18 3.73 2.87
C ARG A 161 -0.67 3.67 2.59
N LEU A 162 -0.15 4.50 1.68
CA LEU A 162 1.25 4.48 1.27
C LEU A 162 2.19 5.06 2.33
N PHE A 163 1.70 6.01 3.14
CA PHE A 163 2.49 6.72 4.14
C PHE A 163 1.80 6.74 5.51
N GLY A 164 2.60 6.89 6.57
CA GLY A 164 2.08 6.87 7.95
C GLY A 164 1.39 5.55 8.30
N THR A 165 1.69 4.47 7.59
CA THR A 165 0.99 3.20 7.70
C THR A 165 1.93 2.12 8.22
N ALA A 166 1.45 1.33 9.17
CA ALA A 166 2.18 0.21 9.72
C ALA A 166 1.29 -1.03 9.85
N ARG A 167 1.90 -2.22 9.68
CA ARG A 167 1.27 -3.50 10.01
C ARG A 167 1.55 -3.82 11.48
N VAL A 168 0.50 -3.78 12.30
CA VAL A 168 0.57 -3.97 13.75
C VAL A 168 0.08 -5.37 14.10
N PRO A 169 0.90 -6.22 14.73
CA PRO A 169 0.47 -7.54 15.19
C PRO A 169 -0.60 -7.45 16.27
N THR A 170 -1.47 -8.45 16.28
CA THR A 170 -2.57 -8.66 17.22
C THR A 170 -2.62 -10.12 17.64
N ALA A 171 -3.49 -10.47 18.59
CA ALA A 171 -3.65 -11.86 19.02
C ALA A 171 -4.21 -12.81 17.93
N LYS A 172 -4.80 -12.28 16.85
CA LYS A 172 -5.49 -13.05 15.80
C LYS A 172 -4.94 -12.78 14.39
N GLY A 173 -3.67 -12.37 14.28
CA GLY A 173 -3.05 -11.96 13.03
C GLY A 173 -2.54 -10.52 13.13
N CYS A 174 -2.65 -9.74 12.06
CA CYS A 174 -2.23 -8.35 12.01
C CYS A 174 -3.38 -7.42 11.65
N ARG A 175 -3.21 -6.14 11.94
CA ARG A 175 -4.05 -5.06 11.39
C ARG A 175 -3.16 -4.03 10.72
N MET A 176 -3.69 -3.40 9.68
CA MET A 176 -3.09 -2.21 9.12
C MET A 176 -3.56 -1.00 9.92
N GLU A 177 -2.64 -0.15 10.34
CA GLU A 177 -2.92 1.08 11.07
C GLU A 177 -2.34 2.26 10.31
N VAL A 178 -3.15 3.28 10.10
CA VAL A 178 -2.77 4.50 9.40
C VAL A 178 -2.85 5.67 10.37
N ASP A 179 -1.74 6.36 10.57
CA ASP A 179 -1.68 7.63 11.28
C ASP A 179 -1.57 8.79 10.28
N TYR A 180 -2.71 9.41 10.00
CA TYR A 180 -2.79 10.58 9.11
C TYR A 180 -2.13 11.84 9.69
N ALA A 181 -1.90 11.88 11.01
CA ALA A 181 -1.23 12.99 11.69
C ALA A 181 0.30 12.83 11.76
N ALA A 182 0.83 11.70 11.29
CA ALA A 182 2.27 11.46 11.22
C ALA A 182 2.95 12.48 10.30
N ARG A 183 4.02 13.09 10.83
CA ARG A 183 4.79 14.20 10.23
C ARG A 183 6.30 13.99 10.24
N HIS A 184 6.77 12.87 10.79
CA HIS A 184 8.19 12.56 10.94
C HIS A 184 8.67 11.51 9.95
N VAL A 185 9.98 11.49 9.72
CA VAL A 185 10.68 10.40 9.06
C VAL A 185 11.40 9.60 10.13
N ALA A 186 11.28 8.27 10.08
CA ALA A 186 12.08 7.36 10.89
C ALA A 186 13.30 6.89 10.09
N VAL A 187 14.47 6.92 10.71
CA VAL A 187 15.74 6.49 10.12
C VAL A 187 16.32 5.37 10.97
N LEU A 188 16.60 4.24 10.33
CA LEU A 188 17.23 3.09 10.97
C LEU A 188 18.68 2.98 10.50
N ARG A 189 19.62 2.95 11.45
CA ARG A 189 21.04 2.74 11.16
C ARG A 189 21.69 1.90 12.24
N LYS A 190 22.38 0.82 11.85
CA LYS A 190 23.08 -0.10 12.77
C LYS A 190 22.19 -0.57 13.95
N GLY A 191 20.90 -0.83 13.71
CA GLY A 191 19.94 -1.26 14.72
C GLY A 191 19.29 -0.13 15.54
N GLN A 192 19.73 1.11 15.36
CA GLN A 192 19.29 2.28 16.13
C GLN A 192 18.24 3.08 15.37
N PHE A 193 17.17 3.48 16.06
CA PHE A 193 16.08 4.28 15.52
C PHE A 193 16.27 5.75 15.86
N TYR A 194 16.21 6.58 14.82
CA TYR A 194 16.18 8.03 14.90
C TYR A 194 14.91 8.52 14.22
N TYR A 195 14.45 9.70 14.60
CA TYR A 195 13.37 10.37 13.88
C TYR A 195 13.54 11.88 13.94
N PHE A 196 12.96 12.57 12.97
CA PHE A 196 12.80 14.01 12.98
C PHE A 196 11.54 14.40 12.20
N ASP A 197 10.89 15.47 12.63
CA ASP A 197 9.74 16.03 11.92
C ASP A 197 10.18 16.62 10.58
N ALA A 198 9.45 16.27 9.52
CA ALA A 198 9.73 16.67 8.15
C ALA A 198 8.55 17.41 7.49
N LEU A 199 7.36 17.36 8.11
CA LEU A 199 6.14 18.05 7.67
C LEU A 199 5.60 18.99 8.77
N ASP A 200 5.01 20.12 8.38
CA ASP A 200 4.28 20.99 9.32
C ASP A 200 2.85 20.47 9.61
N SER A 201 2.10 21.20 10.43
CA SER A 201 0.69 20.91 10.74
C SER A 201 -0.25 20.98 9.53
N ALA A 202 0.20 21.56 8.41
CA ALA A 202 -0.53 21.62 7.15
C ALA A 202 0.00 20.62 6.11
N ASN A 203 0.79 19.61 6.54
CA ASN A 203 1.41 18.60 5.68
C ASN A 203 2.35 19.16 4.60
N ARG A 204 2.95 20.32 4.82
CA ARG A 204 3.94 20.89 3.91
C ARG A 204 5.35 20.49 4.35
N PRO A 205 6.25 20.14 3.43
CA PRO A 205 7.64 19.89 3.74
C PRO A 205 8.29 21.12 4.39
N VAL A 206 8.92 20.94 5.55
CA VAL A 206 9.58 22.03 6.31
C VAL A 206 11.09 22.03 6.19
N MET A 207 11.67 21.01 5.55
CA MET A 207 13.11 20.84 5.43
C MET A 207 13.54 20.89 3.97
N THR A 208 14.63 21.59 3.72
CA THR A 208 15.36 21.51 2.45
C THR A 208 16.15 20.21 2.36
N GLU A 209 16.48 19.79 1.14
CA GLU A 209 17.37 18.64 0.89
C GLU A 209 18.70 18.76 1.65
N ARG A 210 19.25 19.98 1.78
CA ARG A 210 20.48 20.25 2.52
C ARG A 210 20.32 20.05 4.04
N GLU A 211 19.18 20.42 4.61
CA GLU A 211 18.91 20.22 6.04
C GLU A 211 18.68 18.74 6.35
N ILE A 212 17.98 18.01 5.47
CA ILE A 212 17.83 16.56 5.57
C ILE A 212 19.21 15.89 5.55
N LEU A 213 20.09 16.28 4.60
CA LEU A 213 21.45 15.76 4.53
C LEU A 213 22.22 15.96 5.84
N LYS A 214 22.16 17.17 6.43
CA LYS A 214 22.81 17.44 7.72
C LYS A 214 22.27 16.57 8.86
N ASN A 215 20.96 16.33 8.90
CA ASN A 215 20.36 15.43 9.88
C ASN A 215 20.89 14.00 9.70
N LEU A 216 20.97 13.52 8.45
CA LEU A 216 21.51 12.19 8.15
C LEU A 216 23.00 12.07 8.52
N GLU A 217 23.80 13.10 8.26
CA GLU A 217 25.21 13.17 8.68
C GLU A 217 25.35 13.09 10.21
N ALA A 218 24.51 13.82 10.95
CA ALA A 218 24.48 13.77 12.41
C ALA A 218 24.09 12.38 12.94
N ILE A 219 23.07 11.75 12.33
CA ILE A 219 22.64 10.38 12.67
C ILE A 219 23.77 9.37 12.39
N VAL A 220 24.49 9.52 11.27
CA VAL A 220 25.64 8.67 10.95
C VAL A 220 26.74 8.81 11.99
N ALA A 221 27.11 10.05 12.33
CA ALA A 221 28.15 10.33 13.31
C ALA A 221 27.80 9.77 14.69
N ASP A 222 26.54 9.90 15.12
CA ASP A 222 26.06 9.37 16.40
C ASP A 222 26.03 7.83 16.41
N ALA A 223 25.35 7.23 15.43
CA ALA A 223 25.19 5.78 15.37
C ALA A 223 26.52 5.02 15.18
N ASP A 224 27.57 5.68 14.67
CA ASP A 224 28.92 5.10 14.58
C ASP A 224 29.68 5.03 15.90
N ASN A 225 29.26 5.81 16.90
CA ASN A 225 29.89 5.81 18.21
C ASN A 225 29.34 4.71 19.13
N ILE A 226 28.20 4.10 18.80
CA ILE A 226 27.55 3.07 19.64
C ILE A 226 27.91 1.67 19.12
N PRO A 227 28.47 0.78 19.96
CA PRO A 227 28.81 -0.58 19.56
C PRO A 227 27.58 -1.39 19.11
N ALA A 228 27.72 -2.18 18.04
CA ALA A 228 26.61 -2.93 17.42
C ALA A 228 25.89 -3.93 18.36
N HIS A 229 26.56 -4.38 19.43
CA HIS A 229 25.99 -5.31 20.41
C HIS A 229 25.01 -4.64 21.40
N GLU A 230 25.07 -3.32 21.55
CA GLU A 230 24.15 -2.56 22.41
C GLU A 230 22.90 -2.08 21.65
N ALA A 231 22.95 -2.10 20.31
CA ALA A 231 21.96 -1.49 19.43
C ALA A 231 20.95 -2.47 18.79
N SER A 232 21.10 -3.78 18.97
CA SER A 232 20.26 -4.77 18.25
C SER A 232 18.90 -5.00 18.90
N PHE A 233 17.89 -4.22 18.48
CA PHE A 233 16.47 -4.45 18.82
C PHE A 233 15.69 -5.24 17.75
N LEU A 234 16.29 -5.51 16.58
CA LEU A 234 15.56 -6.00 15.40
C LEU A 234 15.43 -7.52 15.26
N LEU A 235 16.04 -8.32 16.15
CA LEU A 235 15.96 -9.78 16.09
C LEU A 235 14.63 -10.38 16.59
N PHE A 236 13.66 -9.56 16.98
CA PHE A 236 12.42 -10.04 17.61
C PHE A 236 11.28 -10.46 16.65
N ARG A 237 11.47 -10.55 15.32
CA ARG A 237 10.38 -10.88 14.39
C ARG A 237 10.75 -11.75 13.19
N THR A 238 11.33 -12.93 13.42
CA THR A 238 11.48 -13.96 12.37
C THR A 238 10.95 -15.33 12.79
N SER A 239 10.09 -15.40 13.80
CA SER A 239 9.49 -16.65 14.29
C SER A 239 7.98 -16.62 14.19
#